data_AF-A0A819BKQ6-F1
#
_entry.id   AF-A0A819BKQ6-F1
#
_cell.length_a   1.000
_cell.length_b   1.000
_cell.length_c   1.000
_cell.angle_alpha   90.00
_cell.angle_beta   90.00
_cell.angle_gamma   90.00
#
_symmetry.space_group_name_H-M   'P 1'
#
loop_
_entity.id
_entity.type
_entity.pdbx_description
1 polymer ?
#
loop_
_entity_poly.entity_id
_entity_poly.type
_entity_poly.pdbx_seq_one_letter_code
_entity_poly.pdbx_strand_id
1 'polypeptide(L)'
;MNNGRDEHTASVLPNGKVLVAGGNDHVNSLASAELYDPSTGIWTFTGRPQLAWQRFRSNNHEFPSHAVLVDGSVDGSSQIKQMYIGVVDLQQGSCHGPYGDIVPGYVQRHGVGIEDKCTATIYYAYNGKAIKANDGDCDLAILTNPAGLKLVWLLDKEGHVPNNAVEFRFIDDEGWDVIYVGRTIDSKIIGRVQPSYKHKCLYFPNFEKNMEERTNEYEVLCFTQE
;
A
#
# COMPACT_ATOMS: atom_id res chain seq x y z
N MET A 1 -3.63 23.04 -16.66
CA MET A 1 -3.55 22.56 -15.27
C MET A 1 -4.78 21.70 -15.06
N ASN A 2 -4.64 20.50 -14.51
CA ASN A 2 -5.70 19.50 -14.43
C ASN A 2 -6.62 19.73 -13.21
N ASN A 3 -6.06 20.20 -12.08
CA ASN A 3 -6.85 20.69 -10.95
C ASN A 3 -6.50 22.16 -10.68
N GLY A 4 -7.52 23.03 -10.70
CA GLY A 4 -7.36 24.42 -10.29
C GLY A 4 -6.89 24.47 -8.83
N ARG A 5 -5.79 25.18 -8.59
CA ARG A 5 -5.14 25.28 -7.28
C ARG A 5 -4.66 26.69 -7.01
N ASP A 6 -4.82 27.13 -5.76
CA ASP A 6 -4.28 28.37 -5.23
C ASP A 6 -3.19 28.10 -4.18
N GLU A 7 -2.38 29.11 -3.86
CA GLU A 7 -1.28 29.03 -2.87
C GLU A 7 -0.28 27.87 -3.10
N HIS A 8 -0.11 27.43 -4.34
CA HIS A 8 0.83 26.39 -4.72
C HIS A 8 2.26 26.94 -4.87
N THR A 9 3.24 26.04 -4.82
CA THR A 9 4.63 26.36 -5.20
C THR A 9 4.88 25.96 -6.64
N ALA A 10 5.63 26.78 -7.39
CA ALA A 10 6.01 26.49 -8.78
C ALA A 10 7.52 26.66 -8.97
N SER A 11 8.18 25.62 -9.49
CA SER A 11 9.63 25.57 -9.70
C SER A 11 9.97 25.16 -11.13
N VAL A 12 10.84 25.93 -11.80
CA VAL A 12 11.38 25.56 -13.12
C VAL A 12 12.48 24.52 -12.92
N LEU A 13 12.37 23.40 -13.65
CA LEU A 13 13.33 22.31 -13.62
C LEU A 13 14.45 22.53 -14.67
N PRO A 14 15.63 21.90 -14.52
CA PRO A 14 16.75 22.03 -15.47
C PRO A 14 16.42 21.60 -16.91
N ASN A 15 15.39 20.79 -17.09
CA ASN A 15 14.90 20.34 -18.40
C ASN A 15 13.85 21.29 -19.02
N GLY A 16 13.62 22.46 -18.43
CA GLY A 16 12.69 23.47 -18.93
C GLY A 16 11.21 23.23 -18.58
N LYS A 17 10.87 22.15 -17.86
CA LYS A 17 9.50 21.90 -17.37
C LYS A 17 9.25 22.64 -16.06
N VAL A 18 7.98 22.85 -15.70
CA VAL A 18 7.60 23.52 -14.44
C VAL A 18 6.89 22.54 -13.53
N LEU A 19 7.47 22.26 -12.36
CA LEU A 19 6.83 21.49 -11.31
C LEU A 19 5.98 22.42 -10.45
N VAL A 20 4.69 22.11 -10.34
CA VAL A 20 3.74 22.80 -9.48
C VAL A 20 3.30 21.85 -8.36
N ALA A 21 3.56 22.19 -7.10
CA ALA A 21 3.32 21.32 -5.97
C ALA A 21 2.49 21.97 -4.86
N GLY A 22 1.57 21.19 -4.29
CA GLY A 22 0.73 21.59 -3.16
C GLY A 22 -0.34 22.61 -3.53
N GLY A 23 -0.76 23.40 -2.54
CA GLY A 23 -1.83 24.39 -2.66
C GLY A 23 -3.17 23.87 -2.14
N ASN A 24 -4.24 24.58 -2.47
CA ASN A 24 -5.61 24.21 -2.14
C ASN A 24 -6.55 24.45 -3.34
N ASP A 25 -7.64 23.70 -3.45
CA ASP A 25 -8.68 23.87 -4.48
C ASP A 25 -9.89 24.68 -3.98
N HIS A 26 -9.66 25.54 -2.97
CA HIS A 26 -10.67 26.24 -2.17
C HIS A 26 -11.59 25.35 -1.31
N VAL A 27 -11.47 24.01 -1.41
CA VAL A 27 -12.24 23.06 -0.60
C VAL A 27 -11.31 22.20 0.27
N ASN A 28 -10.19 21.76 -0.29
CA ASN A 28 -9.24 20.84 0.32
C ASN A 28 -7.80 21.30 0.05
N SER A 29 -6.90 21.01 1.00
CA SER A 29 -5.47 21.06 0.74
C SER A 29 -5.08 19.93 -0.21
N LEU A 30 -4.32 20.27 -1.25
CA LEU A 30 -3.93 19.34 -2.30
C LEU A 30 -2.58 18.69 -1.96
N ALA A 31 -2.59 17.37 -1.77
CA ALA A 31 -1.37 16.56 -1.67
C ALA A 31 -0.78 16.19 -3.05
N SER A 32 -1.37 16.72 -4.13
CA SER A 32 -0.96 16.45 -5.51
C SER A 32 0.03 17.50 -6.03
N ALA A 33 0.83 17.08 -7.01
CA ALA A 33 1.67 17.97 -7.79
C ALA A 33 1.45 17.68 -9.30
N GLU A 34 1.79 18.64 -10.15
CA GLU A 34 1.62 18.61 -11.61
C GLU A 34 2.87 19.16 -12.29
N LEU A 35 3.24 18.58 -13.43
CA LEU A 35 4.34 19.00 -14.28
C LEU A 35 3.75 19.64 -15.52
N TYR A 36 4.11 20.89 -15.76
CA TYR A 36 3.80 21.59 -16.99
C TYR A 36 4.97 21.48 -17.95
N ASP A 37 4.68 21.09 -19.19
CA ASP A 37 5.64 21.07 -20.29
C ASP A 37 5.36 22.24 -21.25
N PRO A 38 6.18 23.31 -21.22
CA PRO A 38 5.95 24.48 -22.07
C PRO A 38 6.06 24.19 -23.57
N SER A 39 6.75 23.12 -23.97
CA SER A 39 6.93 22.78 -25.39
C SER A 39 5.66 22.20 -26.02
N THR A 40 4.80 21.61 -25.20
CA THR A 40 3.54 20.98 -25.64
C THR A 40 2.30 21.67 -25.07
N GLY A 41 2.46 22.53 -24.06
CA GLY A 41 1.36 23.14 -23.33
C GLY A 41 0.60 22.16 -22.42
N ILE A 42 1.11 20.93 -22.25
CA ILE A 42 0.44 19.86 -21.53
C ILE A 42 0.78 19.92 -20.05
N TRP A 43 -0.23 19.65 -19.23
CA TRP A 43 -0.10 19.43 -17.79
C TRP A 43 -0.23 17.95 -17.50
N THR A 44 0.73 17.37 -16.80
CA THR A 44 0.71 15.97 -16.37
C THR A 44 0.70 15.93 -14.85
N PHE A 45 -0.20 15.20 -14.21
CA PHE A 45 -0.07 14.97 -12.77
C PHE A 45 1.30 14.33 -12.48
N THR A 46 2.05 14.91 -11.54
CA THR A 46 3.18 14.22 -10.93
C THR A 46 2.72 13.35 -9.75
N GLY A 47 1.43 13.42 -9.38
CA GLY A 47 0.84 12.60 -8.33
C GLY A 47 0.68 11.16 -8.77
N ARG A 48 1.14 10.24 -7.91
CA ARG A 48 0.88 8.80 -8.06
C ARG A 48 -0.62 8.56 -8.22
N PRO A 49 -1.03 7.57 -9.03
CA PRO A 49 -2.43 7.22 -9.19
C PRO A 49 -3.10 6.94 -7.83
N GLN A 50 -4.34 7.37 -7.67
CA GLN A 50 -4.98 7.45 -6.35
C GLN A 50 -5.65 6.13 -5.95
N LEU A 51 -5.11 5.49 -4.92
CA LEU A 51 -5.77 4.42 -4.17
C LEU A 51 -6.34 5.00 -2.88
N ALA A 52 -7.46 4.45 -2.40
CA ALA A 52 -8.10 4.88 -1.17
C ALA A 52 -8.06 3.78 -0.10
N TRP A 53 -7.95 4.19 1.16
CA TRP A 53 -8.02 3.29 2.30
C TRP A 53 -9.41 3.34 2.91
N GLN A 54 -10.07 2.20 2.95
CA GLN A 54 -11.29 2.08 3.73
C GLN A 54 -10.93 1.52 5.10
N ARG A 55 -11.07 2.34 6.14
CA ARG A 55 -10.84 1.95 7.53
C ARG A 55 -12.01 1.13 8.06
N PHE A 56 -11.70 0.01 8.70
CA PHE A 56 -12.65 -0.83 9.40
C PHE A 56 -12.41 -0.63 10.89
N ARG A 57 -13.34 0.03 11.58
CA ARG A 57 -13.42 0.03 13.03
C ARG A 57 -14.70 -0.68 13.42
N SER A 58 -14.56 -1.69 14.27
CA SER A 58 -15.60 -2.52 14.88
C SER A 58 -17.06 -2.12 14.57
N ASN A 59 -17.78 -3.06 13.94
CA ASN A 59 -19.24 -3.19 13.75
C ASN A 59 -19.72 -3.03 12.29
N ASN A 60 -19.99 -4.18 11.65
CA ASN A 60 -20.92 -4.35 10.53
C ASN A 60 -20.62 -3.61 9.21
N HIS A 61 -19.35 -3.33 8.89
CA HIS A 61 -19.02 -2.78 7.58
C HIS A 61 -18.93 -3.90 6.53
N GLU A 62 -19.69 -3.74 5.44
CA GLU A 62 -19.56 -4.60 4.26
C GLU A 62 -18.16 -4.45 3.65
N PHE A 63 -17.62 -5.55 3.13
CA PHE A 63 -16.33 -5.53 2.44
C PHE A 63 -16.42 -4.66 1.18
N PRO A 64 -15.40 -3.84 0.85
CA PRO A 64 -15.53 -2.88 -0.24
C PRO A 64 -15.63 -3.61 -1.58
N SER A 65 -16.60 -3.24 -2.43
CA SER A 65 -16.72 -3.80 -3.78
C SER A 65 -15.52 -3.50 -4.68
N HIS A 66 -14.69 -2.52 -4.30
CA HIS A 66 -13.52 -2.06 -5.04
C HIS A 66 -12.19 -2.45 -4.38
N ALA A 67 -12.20 -3.43 -3.48
CA ALA A 67 -10.97 -3.89 -2.84
C ALA A 67 -9.98 -4.49 -3.85
N VAL A 68 -8.69 -4.23 -3.67
CA VAL A 68 -7.64 -4.80 -4.53
C VAL A 68 -7.40 -6.25 -4.14
N LEU A 69 -7.75 -7.16 -5.04
CA LEU A 69 -7.61 -8.60 -4.89
C LEU A 69 -6.15 -9.04 -5.09
N VAL A 70 -5.75 -10.05 -4.33
CA VAL A 70 -4.52 -10.81 -4.50
C VAL A 70 -4.92 -12.20 -4.99
N ASP A 71 -4.75 -12.45 -6.28
CA ASP A 71 -4.95 -13.79 -6.83
C ASP A 71 -3.81 -14.72 -6.39
N GLY A 72 -4.17 -15.88 -5.82
CA GLY A 72 -3.26 -17.03 -5.75
C GLY A 72 -2.40 -17.15 -4.50
N SER A 73 -2.68 -16.44 -3.40
CA SER A 73 -1.96 -16.69 -2.15
C SER A 73 -2.43 -18.00 -1.51
N VAL A 74 -1.49 -18.93 -1.34
CA VAL A 74 -1.63 -20.08 -0.44
C VAL A 74 -1.30 -19.60 0.97
N ASP A 75 -2.27 -19.63 1.88
CA ASP A 75 -1.91 -19.70 3.29
C ASP A 75 -1.22 -21.07 3.52
N GLY A 76 -0.53 -21.26 4.65
CA GLY A 76 0.09 -22.55 5.00
C GLY A 76 -0.88 -23.74 5.10
N SER A 77 -2.14 -23.60 4.66
CA SER A 77 -3.13 -24.68 4.50
C SER A 77 -3.30 -25.19 3.07
N SER A 78 -2.46 -24.72 2.11
CA SER A 78 -2.46 -25.19 0.71
C SER A 78 -3.76 -24.92 -0.06
N GLN A 79 -4.60 -23.99 0.41
CA GLN A 79 -5.79 -23.54 -0.30
C GLN A 79 -5.62 -22.12 -0.82
N ILE A 80 -5.92 -21.90 -2.10
CA ILE A 80 -6.03 -20.56 -2.66
C ILE A 80 -7.31 -19.93 -2.10
N LYS A 81 -7.16 -18.84 -1.36
CA LYS A 81 -8.28 -18.04 -0.88
C LYS A 81 -8.28 -16.70 -1.59
N GLN A 82 -9.46 -16.09 -1.70
CA GLN A 82 -9.55 -14.68 -2.11
C GLN A 82 -8.98 -13.84 -0.98
N MET A 83 -7.81 -13.27 -1.24
CA MET A 83 -7.11 -12.41 -0.30
C MET A 83 -7.09 -10.99 -0.84
N TYR A 84 -6.99 -10.02 0.04
CA TYR A 84 -6.96 -8.61 -0.33
C TYR A 84 -5.73 -7.93 0.25
N ILE A 85 -5.31 -6.84 -0.39
CA ILE A 85 -4.22 -6.03 0.15
C ILE A 85 -4.77 -5.20 1.30
N GLY A 86 -4.23 -5.43 2.49
CA GLY A 86 -4.54 -4.63 3.66
C GLY A 86 -3.30 -3.98 4.23
N VAL A 87 -3.55 -2.97 5.06
CA VAL A 87 -2.53 -2.30 5.84
C VAL A 87 -3.01 -2.15 7.28
N VAL A 88 -2.10 -2.35 8.22
CA VAL A 88 -2.35 -2.12 9.65
C VAL A 88 -1.71 -0.81 10.06
N ASP A 89 -2.46 0.04 10.77
CA ASP A 89 -1.92 1.20 11.48
C ASP A 89 -1.47 0.76 12.88
N LEU A 90 -0.16 0.72 13.12
CA LEU A 90 0.42 0.27 14.39
C LEU A 90 0.36 1.32 15.51
N GLN A 91 -0.22 2.49 15.27
CA GLN A 91 -0.35 3.56 16.27
C GLN A 91 -1.59 3.36 17.14
N GLN A 92 -2.52 2.48 16.74
CA GLN A 92 -3.83 2.32 17.36
C GLN A 92 -4.20 0.85 17.58
N GLY A 93 -4.78 0.56 18.75
CA GLY A 93 -5.21 -0.78 19.15
C GLY A 93 -4.12 -1.58 19.87
N SER A 94 -4.26 -2.90 19.85
CA SER A 94 -3.35 -3.85 20.52
C SER A 94 -2.13 -4.23 19.65
N CYS A 95 -2.12 -3.86 18.37
CA CYS A 95 -0.94 -3.93 17.51
C CYS A 95 0.05 -2.84 17.92
N HIS A 96 0.96 -3.13 18.84
CA HIS A 96 1.95 -2.17 19.32
C HIS A 96 3.13 -2.08 18.35
N GLY A 97 3.20 -0.99 17.57
CA GLY A 97 4.44 -0.52 16.91
C GLY A 97 4.78 0.89 17.40
N PRO A 98 6.06 1.20 17.72
CA PRO A 98 6.43 2.45 18.37
C PRO A 98 6.13 3.73 17.57
N TYR A 99 5.95 3.64 16.24
CA TYR A 99 5.89 4.82 15.36
C TYR A 99 4.60 4.99 14.54
N GLY A 100 3.64 4.07 14.64
CA GLY A 100 2.43 4.11 13.81
C GLY A 100 2.66 3.77 12.36
N ASP A 101 3.42 2.71 12.16
CA ASP A 101 3.72 2.21 10.83
C ASP A 101 2.48 1.68 10.14
N ILE A 102 2.46 1.88 8.83
CA ILE A 102 1.48 1.29 7.93
C ILE A 102 2.15 0.09 7.30
N VAL A 103 1.74 -1.12 7.69
CA VAL A 103 2.41 -2.34 7.22
C VAL A 103 1.52 -3.10 6.25
N PRO A 104 1.93 -3.26 4.98
CA PRO A 104 1.27 -4.13 4.02
C PRO A 104 1.22 -5.59 4.49
N GLY A 105 0.04 -6.17 4.32
CA GLY A 105 -0.24 -7.58 4.55
C GLY A 105 -1.38 -8.05 3.68
N TYR A 106 -1.79 -9.29 3.88
CA TYR A 106 -2.95 -9.86 3.21
C TYR A 106 -4.12 -9.99 4.17
N VAL A 107 -5.33 -9.75 3.66
CA VAL A 107 -6.58 -9.81 4.41
C VAL A 107 -7.42 -10.96 3.92
N GLN A 108 -7.90 -11.77 4.86
CA GLN A 108 -8.88 -12.82 4.63
C GLN A 108 -10.22 -12.40 5.20
N ARG A 109 -11.28 -12.54 4.41
CA ARG A 109 -12.66 -12.38 4.88
C ARG A 109 -13.17 -13.67 5.52
N HIS A 110 -13.88 -13.56 6.65
CA HIS A 110 -14.59 -14.65 7.29
C HIS A 110 -16.11 -14.33 7.34
N GLY A 111 -16.94 -15.27 6.88
CA GLY A 111 -18.41 -15.25 7.03
C GLY A 111 -19.23 -14.62 5.87
N VAL A 112 -20.37 -15.26 5.58
CA VAL A 112 -21.53 -14.76 4.80
C VAL A 112 -22.80 -15.33 5.45
N GLY A 113 -23.05 -14.98 6.72
CA GLY A 113 -24.26 -15.38 7.46
C GLY A 113 -25.18 -14.18 7.63
N ILE A 114 -26.49 -14.38 7.49
CA ILE A 114 -27.52 -13.31 7.50
C ILE A 114 -27.55 -12.54 8.84
N GLU A 115 -26.91 -13.07 9.91
CA GLU A 115 -26.79 -12.42 11.22
C GLU A 115 -25.32 -12.22 11.70
N ASP A 116 -24.32 -12.62 10.92
CA ASP A 116 -22.92 -12.63 11.37
C ASP A 116 -22.14 -11.41 10.86
N LYS A 117 -21.56 -10.66 11.80
CA LYS A 117 -20.66 -9.54 11.50
C LYS A 117 -19.59 -9.99 10.51
N CYS A 118 -19.36 -9.22 9.44
CA CYS A 118 -18.18 -9.43 8.59
C CYS A 118 -16.93 -9.24 9.45
N THR A 119 -16.19 -10.33 9.70
CA THR A 119 -14.90 -10.27 10.37
C THR A 119 -13.81 -10.46 9.32
N ALA A 120 -12.81 -9.59 9.38
CA ALA A 120 -11.63 -9.68 8.54
C ALA A 120 -10.43 -10.00 9.43
N THR A 121 -9.53 -10.84 8.92
CA THR A 121 -8.24 -11.07 9.56
C THR A 121 -7.16 -10.55 8.64
N ILE A 122 -6.28 -9.69 9.16
CA ILE A 122 -5.05 -9.31 8.49
C ILE A 122 -3.88 -10.14 8.99
N TYR A 123 -3.02 -10.50 8.05
CA TYR A 123 -1.80 -11.24 8.27
C TYR A 123 -0.66 -10.42 7.69
N TYR A 124 0.31 -10.07 8.54
CA TYR A 124 1.40 -9.19 8.16
C TYR A 124 2.67 -9.58 8.90
N ALA A 125 3.81 -9.12 8.40
CA ALA A 125 5.10 -9.30 9.07
C ALA A 125 5.55 -7.97 9.66
N TYR A 126 6.07 -7.99 10.89
CA TYR A 126 6.68 -6.81 11.50
C TYR A 126 7.66 -7.23 12.60
N ASN A 127 8.78 -6.53 12.67
CA ASN A 127 9.79 -6.66 13.73
C ASN A 127 10.17 -8.12 14.03
N GLY A 128 10.51 -8.88 12.99
CA GLY A 128 10.93 -10.28 13.12
C GLY A 128 9.80 -11.30 13.31
N LYS A 129 8.53 -10.89 13.37
CA LYS A 129 7.39 -11.78 13.64
C LYS A 129 6.39 -11.82 12.49
N ALA A 130 5.79 -13.00 12.30
CA ALA A 130 4.52 -13.13 11.58
C ALA A 130 3.38 -12.84 12.56
N ILE A 131 2.45 -11.97 12.18
CA ILE A 131 1.38 -11.49 13.06
C ILE A 131 0.03 -11.67 12.36
N LYS A 132 -0.93 -12.22 13.12
CA LYS A 132 -2.34 -12.32 12.73
C LYS A 132 -3.14 -11.42 13.68
N ALA A 133 -3.91 -10.49 13.12
CA ALA A 133 -4.80 -9.61 13.87
C ALA A 133 -6.20 -9.62 13.26
N ASN A 134 -7.23 -9.68 14.10
CA ASN A 134 -8.61 -9.61 13.64
C ASN A 134 -9.09 -8.15 13.63
N ASP A 135 -10.16 -7.89 12.89
CA ASP A 135 -10.88 -6.61 12.97
C ASP A 135 -11.26 -6.30 14.42
N GLY A 136 -10.87 -5.11 14.89
CA GLY A 136 -11.03 -4.67 16.29
C GLY A 136 -9.82 -4.89 17.18
N ASP A 137 -8.89 -5.80 16.84
CA ASP A 137 -7.60 -5.90 17.55
C ASP A 137 -6.73 -4.69 17.22
N CYS A 138 -6.83 -4.19 15.98
CA CYS A 138 -6.00 -3.14 15.41
C CYS A 138 -6.80 -2.34 14.36
N ASP A 139 -6.39 -1.11 14.09
CA ASP A 139 -6.95 -0.33 13.00
C ASP A 139 -6.52 -0.92 11.66
N LEU A 140 -7.45 -1.61 11.01
CA LEU A 140 -7.27 -2.22 9.70
C LEU A 140 -7.80 -1.29 8.61
N ALA A 141 -7.03 -1.15 7.54
CA ALA A 141 -7.52 -0.60 6.28
C ALA A 141 -7.30 -1.57 5.13
N ILE A 142 -8.27 -1.60 4.22
CA ILE A 142 -8.16 -2.35 2.96
C ILE A 142 -7.85 -1.36 1.84
N LEU A 143 -6.89 -1.74 0.99
CA LEU A 143 -6.56 -0.98 -0.19
C LEU A 143 -7.68 -1.13 -1.21
N THR A 144 -8.28 -0.02 -1.60
CA THR A 144 -9.37 0.03 -2.58
C THR A 144 -8.94 0.81 -3.83
N ASN A 145 -9.52 0.41 -4.94
CA ASN A 145 -9.35 1.03 -6.25
C ASN A 145 -10.70 1.53 -6.80
N PRO A 146 -11.34 2.51 -6.14
CA PRO A 146 -12.62 3.05 -6.59
C PRO A 146 -12.52 3.79 -7.93
N ALA A 147 -11.32 4.24 -8.30
CA ALA A 147 -11.06 4.92 -9.57
C ALA A 147 -10.90 3.95 -10.76
N GLY A 148 -10.91 2.63 -10.54
CA GLY A 148 -10.78 1.64 -11.62
C GLY A 148 -9.40 1.63 -12.29
N LEU A 149 -8.35 2.03 -11.56
CA LEU A 149 -6.98 2.06 -12.06
C LEU A 149 -6.53 0.66 -12.49
N LYS A 150 -5.72 0.59 -13.54
CA LYS A 150 -5.08 -0.66 -13.95
C LYS A 150 -3.82 -0.88 -13.11
N LEU A 151 -3.75 -2.04 -12.45
CA LEU A 151 -2.64 -2.44 -11.59
C LEU A 151 -1.93 -3.66 -12.20
N VAL A 152 -0.62 -3.73 -12.01
CA VAL A 152 0.22 -4.83 -12.49
C VAL A 152 1.28 -5.19 -11.44
N TRP A 153 1.62 -6.47 -11.39
CA TRP A 153 2.73 -6.98 -10.59
C TRP A 153 3.98 -7.05 -11.48
N LEU A 154 5.04 -6.35 -11.10
CA LEU A 154 6.30 -6.34 -11.85
C LEU A 154 7.39 -7.05 -11.04
N LEU A 155 8.10 -7.98 -11.66
CA LEU A 155 9.24 -8.66 -11.06
C LEU A 155 10.38 -7.66 -10.80
N ASP A 156 10.91 -7.69 -9.58
CA ASP A 156 12.05 -6.86 -9.19
C ASP A 156 12.88 -7.56 -8.09
N LYS A 157 14.02 -6.95 -7.71
CA LYS A 157 14.93 -7.55 -6.73
C LYS A 157 15.87 -6.56 -6.03
N GLU A 158 16.52 -7.00 -4.95
CA GLU A 158 17.65 -6.31 -4.30
C GLU A 158 17.36 -4.85 -3.89
N GLY A 159 16.13 -4.55 -3.51
CA GLY A 159 15.68 -3.21 -3.13
C GLY A 159 15.34 -2.30 -4.31
N HIS A 160 15.44 -2.78 -5.55
CA HIS A 160 14.90 -2.08 -6.70
C HIS A 160 13.37 -2.07 -6.63
N VAL A 161 12.82 -0.93 -7.06
CA VAL A 161 11.38 -0.65 -7.06
C VAL A 161 11.05 0.18 -8.30
N PRO A 162 10.03 -0.17 -9.09
CA PRO A 162 9.60 0.62 -10.23
C PRO A 162 9.06 2.01 -9.83
N ASN A 163 9.28 3.03 -10.66
CA ASN A 163 8.87 4.42 -10.38
C ASN A 163 7.35 4.61 -10.16
N ASN A 164 6.54 3.69 -10.67
CA ASN A 164 5.07 3.66 -10.61
C ASN A 164 4.55 2.69 -9.54
N ALA A 165 5.39 2.26 -8.60
CA ALA A 165 5.01 1.37 -7.53
C ALA A 165 4.03 2.03 -6.54
N VAL A 166 3.20 1.22 -5.88
CA VAL A 166 2.34 1.68 -4.78
C VAL A 166 3.19 1.84 -3.52
N GLU A 167 3.46 3.09 -3.12
CA GLU A 167 4.25 3.42 -1.93
C GLU A 167 3.41 3.64 -0.68
N PHE A 168 4.06 3.47 0.46
CA PHE A 168 3.59 3.84 1.78
C PHE A 168 4.74 4.49 2.53
N ARG A 169 4.39 5.47 3.36
CA ARG A 169 5.35 6.08 4.27
C ARG A 169 5.49 5.18 5.49
N PHE A 170 6.74 4.96 5.91
CA PHE A 170 7.11 4.10 7.02
C PHE A 170 8.07 4.86 7.94
N ILE A 171 8.00 4.63 9.24
CA ILE A 171 8.92 5.24 10.21
C ILE A 171 9.54 4.13 11.03
N ASP A 172 10.83 3.90 10.89
CA ASP A 172 11.56 3.04 11.82
C ASP A 172 12.35 3.86 12.84
N ASP A 173 13.08 3.14 13.69
CA ASP A 173 14.02 3.70 14.66
C ASP A 173 15.11 4.59 14.01
N GLU A 174 15.28 4.51 12.69
CA GLU A 174 16.30 5.25 11.93
C GLU A 174 15.73 6.46 11.17
N GLY A 175 14.41 6.61 11.15
CA GLY A 175 13.70 7.76 10.60
C GLY A 175 12.69 7.39 9.50
N TRP A 176 12.49 8.31 8.56
CA TRP A 176 11.55 8.12 7.46
C TRP A 176 12.10 7.18 6.39
N ASP A 177 11.39 6.08 6.15
CA ASP A 177 11.60 5.20 5.00
C ASP A 177 10.35 5.18 4.09
N VAL A 178 10.52 4.70 2.87
CA VAL A 178 9.43 4.48 1.93
C VAL A 178 9.37 2.99 1.63
N ILE A 179 8.24 2.38 1.96
CA ILE A 179 7.98 0.97 1.66
C ILE A 179 6.97 0.85 0.53
N TYR A 180 6.88 -0.34 -0.05
CA TYR A 180 5.99 -0.61 -1.18
C TYR A 180 5.24 -1.92 -0.97
N VAL A 181 4.07 -2.07 -1.59
CA VAL A 181 3.41 -3.38 -1.62
C VAL A 181 4.20 -4.30 -2.55
N GLY A 182 4.68 -5.42 -2.00
CA GLY A 182 5.22 -6.50 -2.80
C GLY A 182 4.64 -7.84 -2.42
N ARG A 183 4.98 -8.87 -3.21
CA ARG A 183 4.64 -10.25 -2.91
C ARG A 183 5.71 -11.23 -3.34
N THR A 184 5.71 -12.40 -2.70
CA THR A 184 6.60 -13.51 -3.08
C THR A 184 6.21 -14.06 -4.46
N ILE A 185 7.19 -14.54 -5.21
CA ILE A 185 6.98 -15.01 -6.60
C ILE A 185 6.16 -16.30 -6.63
N ASP A 186 6.48 -17.27 -5.78
CA ASP A 186 5.85 -18.59 -5.85
C ASP A 186 4.52 -18.62 -5.08
N SER A 187 4.55 -18.22 -3.80
CA SER A 187 3.40 -18.33 -2.91
C SER A 187 2.45 -17.12 -2.94
N LYS A 188 2.81 -16.06 -3.69
CA LYS A 188 2.04 -14.81 -3.83
C LYS A 188 1.68 -14.16 -2.48
N ILE A 189 2.52 -14.33 -1.47
CA ILE A 189 2.30 -13.80 -0.12
C ILE A 189 2.62 -12.31 -0.14
N ILE A 190 1.65 -11.48 0.25
CA ILE A 190 1.84 -10.02 0.37
C ILE A 190 2.76 -9.69 1.54
N GLY A 191 3.63 -8.73 1.32
CA GLY A 191 4.50 -8.15 2.32
C GLY A 191 4.93 -6.73 1.96
N ARG A 192 5.94 -6.23 2.67
CA ARG A 192 6.51 -4.90 2.44
C ARG A 192 7.85 -5.00 1.74
N VAL A 193 8.01 -4.31 0.61
CA VAL A 193 9.32 -4.10 0.00
C VAL A 193 9.96 -2.90 0.68
N GLN A 194 11.17 -3.11 1.20
CA GLN A 194 11.93 -2.07 1.88
C GLN A 194 13.24 -1.85 1.10
N PRO A 195 13.31 -0.80 0.27
CA PRO A 195 14.43 -0.56 -0.66
C PRO A 195 15.65 0.06 0.00
N SER A 196 15.51 0.57 1.23
CA SER A 196 16.61 1.16 2.00
C SER A 196 17.85 0.28 1.93
N TYR A 197 19.03 0.91 1.82
CA TYR A 197 20.29 0.25 1.55
C TYR A 197 20.62 -0.90 2.53
N LYS A 198 20.09 -0.85 3.76
CA LYS A 198 20.26 -1.87 4.79
C LYS A 198 19.36 -3.10 4.60
N HIS A 199 18.20 -2.92 4.00
CA HIS A 199 17.17 -3.96 3.87
C HIS A 199 17.23 -4.64 2.50
N LYS A 200 17.01 -3.87 1.42
CA LYS A 200 17.04 -4.34 0.03
C LYS A 200 16.24 -5.62 -0.25
N CYS A 201 15.08 -5.77 0.39
CA CYS A 201 14.30 -7.01 0.33
C CYS A 201 12.80 -6.79 0.49
N LEU A 202 12.04 -7.84 0.18
CA LEU A 202 10.65 -8.00 0.60
C LEU A 202 10.61 -8.72 1.95
N TYR A 203 9.93 -8.15 2.93
CA TYR A 203 9.56 -8.81 4.19
C TYR A 203 8.13 -9.33 4.11
N PHE A 204 7.90 -10.59 4.50
CA PHE A 204 6.59 -11.23 4.44
C PHE A 204 6.38 -12.21 5.60
N PRO A 205 5.14 -12.47 6.01
CA PRO A 205 4.89 -13.35 7.15
C PRO A 205 5.00 -14.82 6.76
N ASN A 206 5.80 -15.59 7.52
CA ASN A 206 5.74 -17.05 7.50
C ASN A 206 5.15 -17.58 8.81
N PHE A 207 3.94 -18.15 8.74
CA PHE A 207 3.25 -18.71 9.90
C PHE A 207 3.67 -20.15 10.24
N GLU A 208 4.29 -20.88 9.32
CA GLU A 208 4.88 -22.19 9.63
C GLU A 208 6.10 -22.03 10.55
N LYS A 209 6.92 -21.02 10.29
CA LYS A 209 8.09 -20.66 11.12
C LYS A 209 7.78 -19.65 12.21
N ASN A 210 6.57 -19.09 12.22
CA ASN A 210 6.14 -18.02 13.13
C ASN A 210 7.10 -16.81 13.15
N MET A 211 7.57 -16.39 11.98
CA MET A 211 8.56 -15.32 11.85
C MET A 211 8.34 -14.46 10.62
N GLU A 212 8.88 -13.25 10.67
CA GLU A 212 9.06 -12.41 9.48
C GLU A 212 10.22 -12.98 8.66
N GLU A 213 9.91 -13.43 7.44
CA GLU A 213 10.91 -13.87 6.48
C GLU A 213 11.20 -12.78 5.46
N ARG A 214 12.31 -12.95 4.75
CA ARG A 214 12.71 -12.03 3.69
C ARG A 214 13.16 -12.76 2.44
N THR A 215 12.92 -12.13 1.29
CA THR A 215 13.46 -12.55 -0.01
C THR A 215 14.01 -11.33 -0.75
N ASN A 216 15.06 -11.55 -1.53
CA ASN A 216 15.65 -10.51 -2.37
C ASN A 216 15.02 -10.45 -3.75
N GLU A 217 14.19 -11.42 -4.14
CA GLU A 217 13.44 -11.43 -5.40
C GLU A 217 11.94 -11.46 -5.10
N TYR A 218 11.19 -10.57 -5.75
CA TYR A 218 9.79 -10.30 -5.42
C TYR A 218 9.07 -9.65 -6.59
N GLU A 219 7.74 -9.62 -6.52
CA GLU A 219 6.94 -8.75 -7.40
C GLU A 219 6.50 -7.50 -6.65
N VAL A 220 6.50 -6.34 -7.31
CA VAL A 220 6.05 -5.06 -6.77
C VAL A 220 4.72 -4.67 -7.43
N LEU A 221 3.74 -4.24 -6.63
CA LEU A 221 2.49 -3.72 -7.16
C LEU A 221 2.71 -2.33 -7.74
N CYS A 222 2.37 -2.16 -9.01
CA CYS A 222 2.56 -0.92 -9.76
C CYS A 222 1.29 -0.52 -10.49
N PHE A 223 1.14 0.77 -10.73
CA PHE A 223 0.14 1.27 -11.66
C PHE A 223 0.61 1.08 -13.09
N THR A 224 -0.25 0.62 -14.01
CA THR A 224 0.15 0.56 -15.43
C THR A 224 0.34 1.97 -15.96
N GLN A 225 1.41 2.21 -16.72
CA GLN A 225 1.52 3.41 -17.54
C GLN A 225 0.61 3.21 -18.75
N GLU A 226 -0.31 4.14 -18.99
CA GLU A 226 -1.08 4.19 -20.25
C GLU A 226 -0.20 4.63 -21.42
#